data_AF-A0A1B3NDP1-F1
#
_entry.id   AF-A0A1B3NDP1-F1
#
_cell.length_a   1.000
_cell.length_b   1.000
_cell.length_c   1.000
_cell.angle_alpha   90.00
_cell.angle_beta   90.00
_cell.angle_gamma   90.00
#
_symmetry.space_group_name_H-M   'P 1'
#
loop_
_entity.id
_entity.type
_entity.pdbx_description
1 polymer ?
#
loop_
_entity_poly.entity_id
_entity_poly.type
_entity_poly.pdbx_seq_one_letter_code
_entity_poly.pdbx_strand_id
1 'polypeptide(L)'
;MQQVNTDLVRGLQDLSPVDRAAVLSLVNALIDLAADKWGPGVAVKPAGIKRDVAADIVAKLASSHSRVLTERLEPVQKRGMKDMTYAQAMRQIRAYEVVIATLGVCLSEGPKDAVMQAWKLLWASRAHAGEAAASMMRFGTHAGIDPLPLSRRLRGPIKSADVERLASTLPTFLMRKKSNPVAKPPARTAVKAAR
;
A
#
# COMPACT_ATOMS: atom_id res chain seq x y z
N MET A 1 -12.97 -15.23 9.61
CA MET A 1 -12.60 -13.83 9.30
C MET A 1 -11.62 -13.22 10.30
N GLN A 2 -11.76 -13.43 11.63
CA GLN A 2 -10.78 -12.94 12.62
C GLN A 2 -9.35 -13.48 12.39
N GLN A 3 -9.19 -14.73 11.95
CA GLN A 3 -7.87 -15.32 11.70
C GLN A 3 -7.10 -14.61 10.56
N VAL A 4 -7.76 -14.34 9.43
CA VAL A 4 -7.20 -13.60 8.29
C VAL A 4 -6.74 -12.19 8.67
N ASN A 5 -7.45 -11.52 9.58
CA ASN A 5 -7.10 -10.20 10.08
C ASN A 5 -5.85 -10.23 10.98
N THR A 6 -5.74 -11.24 11.83
CA THR A 6 -4.59 -11.44 12.72
C THR A 6 -3.33 -11.78 11.92
N ASP A 7 -3.48 -12.57 10.85
CA ASP A 7 -2.36 -13.01 10.02
C ASP A 7 -1.72 -11.85 9.23
N LEU A 8 -2.52 -10.88 8.76
CA LEU A 8 -2.01 -9.68 8.08
C LEU A 8 -1.11 -8.82 9.00
N VAL A 9 -1.62 -8.46 10.18
CA VAL A 9 -0.92 -7.57 11.10
C VAL A 9 0.33 -8.25 11.65
N ARG A 10 0.20 -9.51 12.08
CA ARG A 10 1.32 -10.32 12.55
C ARG A 10 2.39 -10.49 11.47
N GLY A 11 1.97 -10.81 10.24
CA GLY A 11 2.88 -10.98 9.11
C GLY A 11 3.71 -9.73 8.79
N LEU A 12 3.20 -8.53 9.08
CA LEU A 12 3.95 -7.26 8.96
C LEU A 12 4.81 -6.96 10.20
N GLN A 13 4.38 -7.37 11.39
CA GLN A 13 5.17 -7.22 12.62
C GLN A 13 6.44 -8.08 12.58
N ASP A 14 6.36 -9.27 11.99
CA ASP A 14 7.49 -10.20 11.84
C ASP A 14 8.57 -9.69 10.88
N LEU A 15 8.27 -8.66 10.07
CA LEU A 15 9.23 -8.02 9.17
C LEU A 15 10.13 -7.01 9.90
N SER A 16 11.35 -6.83 9.39
CA SER A 16 12.18 -5.70 9.79
C SER A 16 11.54 -4.36 9.37
N PRO A 17 11.92 -3.23 10.01
CA PRO A 17 11.47 -1.91 9.54
C PRO A 17 11.83 -1.63 8.07
N VAL A 18 13.01 -2.05 7.60
CA VAL A 18 13.44 -1.90 6.21
C VAL A 18 12.52 -2.67 5.27
N ASP A 19 12.18 -3.92 5.61
CA ASP A 19 11.26 -4.74 4.83
C ASP A 19 9.84 -4.16 4.81
N ARG A 20 9.35 -3.61 5.94
CA ARG A 20 8.06 -2.92 5.97
C ARG A 20 8.05 -1.67 5.08
N ALA A 21 9.12 -0.90 5.04
CA ALA A 21 9.23 0.25 4.14
C ALA A 21 9.25 -0.19 2.65
N ALA A 22 9.92 -1.31 2.34
CA ALA A 22 9.87 -1.91 1.01
C ALA A 22 8.46 -2.40 0.64
N VAL A 23 7.74 -3.01 1.59
CA VAL A 23 6.32 -3.36 1.41
C VAL A 23 5.48 -2.11 1.13
N LEU A 24 5.68 -1.01 1.85
CA LEU A 24 4.97 0.25 1.59
C LEU A 24 5.21 0.74 0.15
N SER A 25 6.43 0.63 -0.36
CA SER A 25 6.73 0.97 -1.76
C SER A 25 5.96 0.08 -2.74
N LEU A 26 5.94 -1.23 -2.52
CA LEU A 26 5.22 -2.19 -3.38
C LEU A 26 3.70 -1.95 -3.34
N VAL A 27 3.15 -1.71 -2.15
CA VAL A 27 1.73 -1.42 -1.96
C VAL A 27 1.32 -0.18 -2.75
N ASN A 28 2.10 0.91 -2.66
CA ASN A 28 1.82 2.12 -3.42
C ASN A 28 1.90 1.88 -4.94
N ALA A 29 2.90 1.13 -5.41
CA ALA A 29 3.02 0.78 -6.83
C ALA A 29 1.84 -0.09 -7.32
N LEU A 30 1.40 -1.06 -6.51
CA LEU A 30 0.23 -1.90 -6.83
C LEU A 30 -1.07 -1.10 -6.86
N ILE A 31 -1.25 -0.13 -5.96
CA ILE A 31 -2.41 0.77 -5.97
C ILE A 31 -2.41 1.64 -7.22
N ASP A 32 -1.26 2.18 -7.62
CA ASP A 32 -1.13 2.97 -8.85
C ASP A 32 -1.44 2.12 -10.10
N LEU A 33 -0.88 0.90 -10.18
CA LEU A 33 -1.17 -0.04 -11.26
C LEU A 33 -2.67 -0.39 -11.31
N ALA A 34 -3.29 -0.61 -10.16
CA ALA A 34 -4.72 -0.90 -10.11
C ALA A 34 -5.56 0.32 -10.50
N ALA A 35 -5.18 1.53 -10.09
CA ALA A 35 -5.86 2.74 -10.48
C ALA A 35 -5.81 3.00 -12.00
N ASP A 36 -4.72 2.62 -12.66
CA ASP A 36 -4.62 2.73 -14.13
C ASP A 36 -5.59 1.81 -14.87
N LYS A 37 -5.85 0.63 -14.32
CA LYS A 37 -6.68 -0.40 -14.96
C LYS A 37 -8.17 -0.31 -14.61
N TRP A 38 -8.50 0.04 -13.37
CA TRP A 38 -9.89 0.08 -12.88
C TRP A 38 -10.39 1.49 -12.53
N GLY A 39 -9.55 2.49 -12.73
CA GLY A 39 -9.89 3.90 -12.57
C GLY A 39 -9.37 4.53 -11.28
N PRO A 40 -9.30 5.87 -11.25
CA PRO A 40 -8.63 6.64 -10.18
C PRO A 40 -9.27 6.46 -8.79
N GLY A 41 -10.52 5.99 -8.73
CA GLY A 41 -11.21 5.71 -7.47
C GLY A 41 -10.46 4.73 -6.57
N VAL A 42 -9.70 3.80 -7.14
CA VAL A 42 -8.86 2.83 -6.40
C VAL A 42 -7.81 3.54 -5.54
N ALA A 43 -7.15 4.57 -6.07
CA ALA A 43 -6.10 5.31 -5.36
C ALA A 43 -6.63 6.46 -4.48
N VAL A 44 -7.85 6.95 -4.75
CA VAL A 44 -8.42 8.12 -4.05
C VAL A 44 -9.38 7.73 -2.92
N LYS A 45 -10.17 6.68 -3.11
CA LYS A 45 -11.17 6.21 -2.14
C LYS A 45 -11.44 4.70 -2.34
N PRO A 46 -10.49 3.82 -2.02
CA PRO A 46 -10.61 2.38 -2.25
C PRO A 46 -11.82 1.76 -1.53
N ALA A 47 -12.15 2.21 -0.31
CA ALA A 47 -13.34 1.74 0.41
C ALA A 47 -14.68 2.21 -0.19
N GLY A 48 -14.65 3.13 -1.17
CA GLY A 48 -15.85 3.70 -1.80
C GLY A 48 -16.02 3.32 -3.27
N ILE A 49 -15.23 2.39 -3.79
CA ILE A 49 -15.44 1.87 -5.15
C ILE A 49 -16.65 0.92 -5.18
N LYS A 50 -17.21 0.68 -6.38
CA LYS A 50 -18.34 -0.24 -6.52
C LYS A 50 -17.93 -1.67 -6.14
N ARG A 51 -18.85 -2.42 -5.49
CA ARG A 51 -18.58 -3.76 -4.93
C ARG A 51 -18.17 -4.77 -6.01
N ASP A 52 -18.79 -4.73 -7.18
CA ASP A 52 -18.45 -5.55 -8.34
C ASP A 52 -17.02 -5.30 -8.83
N VAL A 53 -16.64 -4.02 -8.95
CA VAL A 53 -15.27 -3.62 -9.33
C VAL A 53 -14.26 -4.07 -8.27
N ALA A 54 -14.56 -3.88 -6.99
CA ALA A 54 -13.70 -4.34 -5.91
C ALA A 54 -13.51 -5.86 -5.92
N ALA A 55 -14.58 -6.64 -6.14
CA ALA A 55 -14.51 -8.08 -6.21
C ALA A 55 -13.62 -8.55 -7.36
N ASP A 56 -13.72 -7.94 -8.55
CA ASP A 56 -12.84 -8.23 -9.70
C ASP A 56 -11.36 -7.93 -9.40
N ILE A 57 -11.08 -6.77 -8.78
CA ILE A 57 -9.70 -6.41 -8.41
C ILE A 57 -9.15 -7.40 -7.38
N VAL A 58 -9.92 -7.68 -6.32
CA VAL A 58 -9.52 -8.63 -5.26
C VAL A 58 -9.27 -10.01 -5.84
N ALA A 59 -10.12 -10.53 -6.73
CA ALA A 59 -9.93 -11.83 -7.35
C ALA A 59 -8.63 -11.90 -8.17
N LYS A 60 -8.32 -10.86 -8.96
CA LYS A 60 -7.09 -10.81 -9.76
C LYS A 60 -5.83 -10.65 -8.92
N LEU A 61 -5.89 -9.85 -7.85
CA LEU A 61 -4.78 -9.73 -6.91
C LEU A 61 -4.59 -11.02 -6.11
N ALA A 62 -5.66 -11.71 -5.70
CA ALA A 62 -5.59 -12.98 -5.00
C ALA A 62 -4.97 -14.08 -5.89
N SER A 63 -5.31 -14.11 -7.18
CA SER A 63 -4.67 -14.99 -8.15
C SER A 63 -3.17 -14.68 -8.28
N SER A 64 -2.80 -13.41 -8.40
CA SER A 64 -1.40 -12.98 -8.48
C SER A 64 -0.62 -13.30 -7.19
N HIS A 65 -1.25 -13.10 -6.03
CA HIS A 65 -0.73 -13.49 -4.73
C HIS A 65 -0.44 -14.99 -4.65
N SER A 66 -1.42 -15.83 -5.03
CA SER A 66 -1.27 -17.29 -5.05
C SER A 66 -0.11 -17.72 -5.94
N ARG A 67 0.05 -17.10 -7.12
CA ARG A 67 1.19 -17.37 -8.00
C ARG A 67 2.54 -16.98 -7.39
N VAL A 68 2.64 -15.83 -6.73
CA VAL A 68 3.89 -15.46 -6.04
C VAL A 68 4.19 -16.44 -4.91
N LEU A 69 3.17 -16.90 -4.18
CA LEU A 69 3.34 -17.85 -3.10
C LEU A 69 3.91 -19.17 -3.61
N THR A 70 3.25 -19.78 -4.59
CA THR A 70 3.58 -21.12 -5.09
C THR A 70 4.79 -21.12 -6.04
N GLU A 71 4.87 -20.17 -6.96
CA GLU A 71 5.92 -20.14 -8.00
C GLU A 71 7.22 -19.47 -7.50
N ARG A 72 7.16 -18.62 -6.48
CA ARG A 72 8.34 -17.81 -6.05
C ARG A 72 8.75 -17.99 -4.60
N LEU A 73 7.81 -18.02 -3.66
CA LEU A 73 8.16 -18.07 -2.22
C LEU A 73 8.42 -19.50 -1.74
N GLU A 74 7.51 -20.44 -2.01
CA GLU A 74 7.62 -21.85 -1.60
C GLU A 74 8.94 -22.51 -2.04
N PRO A 75 9.44 -22.32 -3.29
CA PRO A 75 10.70 -22.92 -3.74
C PRO A 75 11.92 -22.47 -2.94
N VAL A 76 11.87 -21.29 -2.33
CA VAL A 76 12.99 -20.67 -1.59
C VAL A 76 12.70 -20.52 -0.10
N GLN A 77 11.65 -21.14 0.42
CA GLN A 77 11.14 -20.86 1.77
C GLN A 77 12.17 -21.04 2.89
N LYS A 78 13.09 -22.01 2.74
CA LYS A 78 14.10 -22.35 3.75
C LYS A 78 15.27 -21.37 3.79
N ARG A 79 15.38 -20.43 2.83
CA ARG A 79 16.51 -19.51 2.72
C ARG A 79 16.40 -18.30 3.65
N GLY A 80 15.17 -17.93 4.02
CA GLY A 80 14.89 -16.86 4.98
C GLY A 80 15.23 -15.44 4.47
N MET A 81 14.96 -14.43 5.29
CA MET A 81 15.01 -13.00 4.91
C MET A 81 16.39 -12.46 4.50
N LYS A 82 17.48 -13.24 4.72
CA LYS A 82 18.82 -12.87 4.25
C LYS A 82 19.03 -13.14 2.75
N ASP A 83 18.26 -14.07 2.18
CA ASP A 83 18.25 -14.32 0.74
C ASP A 83 17.39 -13.28 0.03
N MET A 84 17.94 -12.66 -1.01
CA MET A 84 17.30 -11.54 -1.71
C MET A 84 16.02 -11.95 -2.42
N THR A 85 15.97 -13.16 -2.97
CA THR A 85 14.79 -13.69 -3.68
C THR A 85 13.67 -14.02 -2.71
N TYR A 86 13.99 -14.67 -1.59
CA TYR A 86 13.03 -14.92 -0.52
C TYR A 86 12.50 -13.60 0.06
N ALA A 87 13.38 -12.66 0.40
CA ALA A 87 12.98 -11.37 0.97
C ALA A 87 12.05 -10.61 0.02
N GLN A 88 12.36 -10.57 -1.28
CA GLN A 88 11.50 -9.91 -2.25
C GLN A 88 10.15 -10.63 -2.42
N ALA A 89 10.14 -11.96 -2.51
CA ALA A 89 8.89 -12.72 -2.60
C ALA A 89 8.00 -12.49 -1.37
N MET A 90 8.59 -12.48 -0.17
CA MET A 90 7.87 -12.20 1.07
C MET A 90 7.29 -10.77 1.09
N ARG A 91 8.08 -9.76 0.69
CA ARG A 91 7.60 -8.37 0.57
C ARG A 91 6.44 -8.26 -0.43
N GLN A 92 6.50 -8.97 -1.56
CA GLN A 92 5.43 -9.01 -2.55
C GLN A 92 4.14 -9.62 -2.00
N ILE A 93 4.23 -10.76 -1.30
CA ILE A 93 3.09 -11.39 -0.63
C ILE A 93 2.41 -10.43 0.33
N ARG A 94 3.20 -9.82 1.23
CA ARG A 94 2.69 -8.85 2.21
C ARG A 94 2.06 -7.63 1.54
N ALA A 95 2.62 -7.17 0.43
CA ALA A 95 2.03 -6.06 -0.33
C ALA A 95 0.67 -6.43 -0.94
N TYR A 96 0.54 -7.63 -1.53
CA TYR A 96 -0.74 -8.10 -2.03
C TYR A 96 -1.78 -8.22 -0.93
N GLU A 97 -1.44 -8.82 0.21
CA GLU A 97 -2.35 -8.96 1.35
C GLU A 97 -2.88 -7.60 1.83
N VAL A 98 -2.00 -6.59 1.94
CA VAL A 98 -2.41 -5.22 2.32
C VAL A 98 -3.38 -4.61 1.30
N VAL A 99 -3.09 -4.73 0.00
CA VAL A 99 -3.97 -4.16 -1.04
C VAL A 99 -5.30 -4.89 -1.11
N ILE A 100 -5.29 -6.23 -1.05
CA ILE A 100 -6.49 -7.07 -1.02
C ILE A 100 -7.35 -6.72 0.18
N ALA A 101 -6.77 -6.64 1.38
CA ALA A 101 -7.51 -6.30 2.60
C ALA A 101 -8.07 -4.87 2.52
N THR A 102 -7.28 -3.91 2.01
CA THR A 102 -7.71 -2.51 1.86
C THR A 102 -8.91 -2.38 0.93
N LEU A 103 -8.90 -3.08 -0.20
CA LEU A 103 -10.03 -3.09 -1.14
C LEU A 103 -11.20 -3.93 -0.61
N GLY A 104 -10.91 -5.01 0.13
CA GLY A 104 -11.89 -5.88 0.76
C GLY A 104 -12.80 -5.20 1.78
N VAL A 105 -12.38 -4.05 2.34
CA VAL A 105 -13.20 -3.25 3.28
C VAL A 105 -14.55 -2.84 2.67
N CYS A 106 -14.65 -2.64 1.35
CA CYS A 106 -15.93 -2.30 0.72
C CYS A 106 -16.87 -3.52 0.54
N LEU A 107 -16.33 -4.73 0.63
CA LEU A 107 -17.07 -5.98 0.49
C LEU A 107 -17.60 -6.47 1.86
N SER A 108 -16.81 -6.26 2.92
CA SER A 108 -17.13 -6.60 4.31
C SER A 108 -16.41 -5.63 5.24
N GLU A 109 -17.04 -5.23 6.35
CA GLU A 109 -16.42 -4.35 7.35
C GLU A 109 -15.40 -5.07 8.24
N GLY A 110 -15.41 -6.41 8.25
CA GLY A 110 -14.57 -7.25 9.10
C GLY A 110 -13.07 -6.90 9.13
N PRO A 111 -12.38 -6.56 8.02
CA PRO A 111 -10.94 -6.28 8.02
C PRO A 111 -10.55 -4.83 8.35
N LYS A 112 -11.52 -3.92 8.59
CA LYS A 112 -11.25 -2.47 8.69
C LYS A 112 -10.18 -2.11 9.73
N ASP A 113 -10.26 -2.67 10.94
CA ASP A 113 -9.30 -2.37 12.01
C ASP A 113 -7.92 -2.93 11.73
N ALA A 114 -7.84 -4.15 11.21
CA ALA A 114 -6.58 -4.78 10.83
C ALA A 114 -5.88 -4.01 9.70
N VAL A 115 -6.65 -3.55 8.70
CA VAL A 115 -6.15 -2.68 7.63
C VAL A 115 -5.58 -1.38 8.20
N MET A 116 -6.31 -0.72 9.11
CA MET A 116 -5.82 0.51 9.74
C MET A 116 -4.53 0.27 10.55
N GLN A 117 -4.41 -0.87 11.24
CA GLN A 117 -3.19 -1.23 11.96
C GLN A 117 -2.02 -1.54 11.01
N ALA A 118 -2.27 -2.28 9.93
CA ALA A 118 -1.27 -2.55 8.90
C ALA A 118 -0.69 -1.25 8.32
N TRP A 119 -1.55 -0.30 7.95
CA TRP A 119 -1.11 1.01 7.45
C TRP A 119 -0.30 1.81 8.47
N LYS A 120 -0.66 1.75 9.77
CA LYS A 120 0.15 2.37 10.84
C LYS A 120 1.55 1.75 10.93
N LEU A 121 1.66 0.42 10.87
CA LEU A 121 2.95 -0.29 10.90
C LEU A 121 3.84 0.06 9.70
N LEU A 122 3.26 0.10 8.50
CA LEU A 122 3.96 0.51 7.28
C LEU A 122 4.44 1.96 7.41
N TRP A 123 3.57 2.88 7.85
CA TRP A 123 3.92 4.29 8.01
C TRP A 123 4.99 4.56 9.08
N ALA A 124 4.97 3.79 10.16
CA ALA A 124 6.00 3.87 11.19
C ALA A 124 7.40 3.54 10.65
N SER A 125 7.48 2.78 9.55
CA SER A 125 8.74 2.32 8.98
C SER A 125 9.33 3.26 7.91
N ARG A 126 8.64 4.35 7.57
CA ARG A 126 9.03 5.29 6.50
C ARG A 126 10.45 5.88 6.64
N ALA A 127 10.98 5.97 7.85
CA ALA A 127 12.33 6.48 8.10
C ALA A 127 13.41 5.61 7.45
N HIS A 128 13.09 4.35 7.13
CA HIS A 128 13.97 3.39 6.48
C HIS A 128 13.81 3.35 4.95
N ALA A 129 13.16 4.35 4.35
CA ALA A 129 12.87 4.38 2.90
C ALA A 129 14.12 4.26 2.03
N GLY A 130 15.22 4.94 2.39
CA GLY A 130 16.49 4.86 1.65
C GLY A 130 17.11 3.46 1.68
N GLU A 131 17.12 2.81 2.85
CA GLU A 131 17.61 1.42 3.00
C GLU A 131 16.74 0.44 2.21
N ALA A 132 15.42 0.64 2.25
CA ALA A 132 14.47 -0.17 1.48
C ALA A 132 14.71 -0.02 -0.02
N ALA A 133 14.87 1.21 -0.51
CA ALA A 133 15.17 1.50 -1.91
C ALA A 133 16.48 0.82 -2.35
N ALA A 134 17.56 0.98 -1.58
CA ALA A 134 18.83 0.32 -1.87
C ALA A 134 18.69 -1.22 -1.93
N SER A 135 17.96 -1.81 -0.97
CA SER A 135 17.69 -3.25 -0.92
C SER A 135 16.92 -3.74 -2.15
N MET A 136 15.87 -3.02 -2.55
CA MET A 136 15.05 -3.36 -3.71
C MET A 136 15.80 -3.18 -5.03
N MET A 137 16.58 -2.11 -5.18
CA MET A 137 17.42 -1.88 -6.37
C MET A 137 18.49 -2.97 -6.53
N ARG A 138 19.11 -3.42 -5.43
CA ARG A 138 20.04 -4.56 -5.46
C ARG A 138 19.35 -5.82 -5.97
N PHE A 139 18.13 -6.10 -5.50
CA PHE A 139 17.35 -7.23 -6.01
C PHE A 139 17.05 -7.08 -7.50
N GLY A 140 16.58 -5.92 -7.95
CA GLY A 140 16.28 -5.69 -9.37
C GLY A 140 17.49 -5.91 -10.27
N THR A 141 18.67 -5.45 -9.82
CA THR A 141 19.95 -5.69 -10.52
C THR A 141 20.31 -7.17 -10.55
N HIS A 142 20.20 -7.86 -9.40
CA HIS A 142 20.51 -9.28 -9.28
C HIS A 142 19.61 -10.16 -10.15
N ALA A 143 18.31 -9.87 -10.20
CA ALA A 143 17.31 -10.65 -10.90
C ALA A 143 17.08 -10.20 -12.36
N GLY A 144 17.69 -9.08 -12.79
CA GLY A 144 17.48 -8.52 -14.13
C GLY A 144 16.06 -8.05 -14.40
N ILE A 145 15.35 -7.59 -13.36
CA ILE A 145 13.95 -7.15 -13.44
C ILE A 145 13.73 -5.84 -12.69
N ASP A 146 12.67 -5.11 -13.04
CA ASP A 146 12.28 -3.93 -12.27
C ASP A 146 11.89 -4.32 -10.82
N PRO A 147 12.32 -3.54 -9.81
CA PRO A 147 12.03 -3.83 -8.41
C PRO A 147 10.57 -3.56 -8.02
N LEU A 148 9.83 -2.83 -8.86
CA LEU A 148 8.44 -2.44 -8.68
C LEU A 148 7.62 -2.73 -9.95
N PRO A 149 6.32 -3.02 -9.83
CA PRO A 149 5.45 -3.08 -11.00
C PRO A 149 5.32 -1.69 -11.64
N LEU A 150 5.39 -1.63 -12.96
CA LEU A 150 5.24 -0.39 -13.73
C LEU A 150 3.79 0.09 -13.75
N SER A 151 3.61 1.41 -13.79
CA SER A 151 2.30 2.08 -13.89
C SER A 151 2.44 3.33 -14.77
N ARG A 152 1.35 4.00 -15.11
CA ARG A 152 1.38 5.30 -15.80
C ARG A 152 2.15 6.37 -15.02
N ARG A 153 2.28 6.21 -13.70
CA ARG A 153 3.03 7.09 -12.79
C ARG A 153 4.48 6.66 -12.60
N LEU A 154 4.82 5.43 -13.00
CA LEU A 154 6.17 4.85 -12.97
C LEU A 154 6.51 4.36 -14.37
N ARG A 155 6.89 5.30 -15.24
CA ARG A 155 7.23 5.00 -16.65
C ARG A 155 8.74 4.91 -16.82
N GLY A 156 9.20 3.78 -17.36
CA GLY A 156 10.60 3.56 -17.68
C GLY A 156 11.38 2.88 -16.54
N PRO A 157 12.72 2.83 -16.66
CA PRO A 157 13.56 2.14 -15.68
C PRO A 157 13.35 2.74 -14.29
N ILE A 158 12.98 1.90 -13.33
CA ILE A 158 12.73 2.35 -11.96
C ILE A 158 14.04 2.84 -11.35
N LYS A 159 14.05 4.09 -10.85
CA LYS A 159 15.20 4.67 -10.14
C LYS A 159 15.04 4.47 -8.64
N SER A 160 16.17 4.50 -7.92
CA SER A 160 16.15 4.42 -6.45
C SER A 160 15.26 5.50 -5.81
N ALA A 161 15.26 6.71 -6.37
CA ALA A 161 14.41 7.81 -5.88
C ALA A 161 12.91 7.52 -6.03
N ASP A 162 12.49 6.76 -7.05
CA ASP A 162 11.09 6.37 -7.22
C ASP A 162 10.68 5.40 -6.12
N VAL A 163 11.53 4.41 -5.83
CA VAL A 163 11.31 3.44 -4.75
C VAL A 163 11.30 4.13 -3.39
N GLU A 164 12.25 5.01 -3.13
CA GLU A 164 12.34 5.75 -1.87
C GLU A 164 11.11 6.62 -1.65
N ARG A 165 10.69 7.39 -2.68
CA ARG A 165 9.47 8.20 -2.63
C ARG A 165 8.25 7.36 -2.28
N LEU A 166 8.11 6.19 -2.88
CA LEU A 166 6.99 5.28 -2.62
C LEU A 166 7.10 4.62 -1.23
N ALA A 167 8.30 4.33 -0.75
CA ALA A 167 8.54 3.81 0.60
C ALA A 167 8.31 4.86 1.71
N SER A 168 8.33 6.16 1.38
CA SER A 168 8.19 7.26 2.33
C SER A 168 6.84 8.00 2.26
N THR A 169 5.91 7.54 1.43
CA THR A 169 4.64 8.26 1.15
C THR A 169 3.44 7.38 1.48
N LEU A 170 2.45 7.95 2.17
CA LEU A 170 1.14 7.31 2.29
C LEU A 170 0.27 7.59 1.06
N PRO A 171 -0.58 6.63 0.65
CA PRO A 171 -1.60 6.89 -0.35
C PRO A 171 -2.50 8.06 0.04
N THR A 172 -3.02 8.75 -0.98
CA THR A 172 -3.89 9.92 -0.84
C THR A 172 -5.14 9.67 0.00
N PHE A 173 -5.68 8.44 0.01
CA PHE A 173 -6.87 8.11 0.81
C PHE A 173 -6.61 8.03 2.32
N LEU A 174 -5.35 7.95 2.75
CA LEU A 174 -4.94 7.99 4.17
C LEU A 174 -4.45 9.37 4.60
N MET A 175 -4.09 10.22 3.64
CA MET A 175 -3.81 11.62 3.92
C MET A 175 -5.12 12.32 4.25
N ARG A 176 -5.32 12.67 5.53
CA ARG A 176 -6.45 13.52 5.95
C ARG A 176 -6.50 14.74 5.04
N LYS A 177 -7.62 14.98 4.35
CA LYS A 177 -7.92 16.31 3.82
C LYS A 177 -7.78 17.28 4.99
N LYS A 178 -6.84 18.23 4.92
CA LYS A 178 -6.95 19.44 5.73
C LYS A 178 -8.33 20.00 5.40
N SER A 179 -9.26 19.93 6.35
CA SER A 179 -10.50 20.69 6.24
C SER A 179 -10.08 22.13 6.04
N ASN A 180 -10.42 22.74 4.89
CA ASN A 180 -10.37 24.19 4.79
C ASN A 180 -11.14 24.72 6.01
N PRO A 181 -10.56 25.63 6.82
CA PRO A 181 -11.34 26.27 7.87
C PRO A 181 -12.50 26.95 7.16
N VAL A 182 -13.72 26.49 7.45
CA VAL A 182 -14.94 27.18 7.06
C VAL A 182 -14.79 28.59 7.62
N ALA A 183 -14.62 29.57 6.73
CA ALA A 183 -14.59 30.97 7.12
C ALA A 183 -15.83 31.23 7.98
N LYS A 184 -15.63 31.60 9.24
CA LYS A 184 -16.73 32.04 10.10
C LYS A 184 -17.46 33.15 9.33
N PRO A 185 -18.79 33.08 9.17
CA PRO A 185 -19.51 34.18 8.57
C PRO A 185 -19.23 35.46 9.40
N PRO A 186 -19.03 36.62 8.75
CA PRO A 186 -18.78 37.85 9.47
C PRO A 186 -19.92 38.14 10.43
N ALA A 187 -19.58 38.55 11.65
CA ALA A 187 -20.55 38.92 12.66
C ALA A 187 -21.49 40.00 12.13
N ARG A 188 -22.80 39.75 12.18
CA ARG A 188 -23.82 40.78 11.89
C ARG A 188 -23.59 41.97 12.82
N THR A 189 -23.24 43.11 12.24
CA THR A 189 -23.20 44.38 12.95
C THR A 189 -24.62 44.72 13.39
N ALA A 190 -24.84 44.85 14.70
CA ALA A 190 -26.10 45.32 15.24
C ALA A 190 -26.31 46.77 14.79
N VAL A 191 -27.37 47.01 14.00
CA VAL A 191 -27.83 48.36 13.67
C VAL A 191 -28.34 48.99 14.96
N LYS A 192 -27.62 49.99 15.46
CA LYS A 192 -28.06 50.81 16.58
C LYS A 192 -29.17 51.72 16.05
N ALA A 193 -30.42 51.42 16.42
CA ALA A 193 -31.53 52.33 16.23
C ALA A 193 -31.24 53.61 17.03
N ALA A 194 -31.10 54.73 16.33
CA ALA A 194 -31.15 56.07 16.93
C ALA A 194 -32.44 56.73 16.48
N ARG A 195 -33.09 57.37 17.45
CA ARG A 195 -34.41 58.01 17.43
C ARG A 195 -34.50 59.17 16.45
#